data_AF-A0A919J057-F1
#
_entry.id   AF-A0A919J057-F1
#
_cell.length_a   1.000
_cell.length_b   1.000
_cell.length_c   1.000
_cell.angle_alpha   90.00
_cell.angle_beta   90.00
_cell.angle_gamma   90.00
#
_symmetry.space_group_name_H-M   'P 1'
#
loop_
_entity.id
_entity.type
_entity.pdbx_description
1 polymer ?
#
loop_
_entity_poly.entity_id
_entity_poly.type
_entity_poly.pdbx_seq_one_letter_code
_entity_poly.pdbx_strand_id
1 'polypeptide(L)'
;MSWSLHIVPLHELANDGMLEWAMSAQFSRGIPASAPLPLPLPSAADVLAAFRGAGCHGSAWFKIHGDDPRLRLPECRDPDSCYRVGGRDLGEVDLATVGQVDSEQPITGDAAVAGVSFRKPIGVAVLAAVCELAALAGSQLVFDDSADRVFVVRPGEQPADLVGQWPW
;
A
#
# COMPACT_ATOMS: atom_id res chain seq x y z
N MET A 1 -7.38 18.66 -7.19
CA MET A 1 -7.34 17.37 -7.91
C MET A 1 -7.28 16.27 -6.87
N SER A 2 -8.13 15.25 -6.97
CA SER A 2 -8.02 14.04 -6.13
C SER A 2 -6.93 13.18 -6.73
N TRP A 3 -6.04 12.63 -5.92
CA TRP A 3 -4.99 11.71 -6.37
C TRP A 3 -4.94 10.54 -5.41
N SER A 4 -4.54 9.38 -5.92
CA SER A 4 -4.45 8.15 -5.16
C SER A 4 -3.16 7.41 -5.47
N LEU A 5 -2.71 6.60 -4.52
CA LEU A 5 -1.66 5.62 -4.70
C LEU A 5 -2.24 4.24 -4.47
N HIS A 6 -1.69 3.26 -5.18
CA HIS A 6 -2.09 1.87 -5.11
C HIS A 6 -0.84 1.03 -4.83
N ILE A 7 -0.99 0.03 -3.97
CA ILE A 7 0.02 -0.97 -3.71
C ILE A 7 -0.55 -2.34 -4.08
N VAL A 8 0.23 -3.11 -4.85
CA VAL A 8 -0.03 -4.54 -5.09
C VAL A 8 1.26 -5.34 -4.89
N PRO A 9 1.16 -6.63 -4.49
CA PRO A 9 2.33 -7.50 -4.45
C PRO A 9 2.99 -7.60 -5.84
N LEU A 10 4.32 -7.52 -5.90
CA LEU A 10 5.04 -7.49 -7.18
C LEU A 10 4.83 -8.76 -8.02
N HIS A 11 4.55 -9.89 -7.38
CA HIS A 11 4.30 -11.15 -8.10
C HIS A 11 2.97 -11.14 -8.88
N GLU A 12 2.07 -10.18 -8.61
CA GLU A 12 0.87 -9.95 -9.43
C GLU A 12 1.22 -9.45 -10.85
N LEU A 13 2.47 -9.05 -11.10
CA LEU A 13 2.97 -8.82 -12.47
C LEU A 13 2.94 -10.08 -13.35
N ALA A 14 2.76 -11.27 -12.76
CA ALA A 14 2.56 -12.51 -13.51
C ALA A 14 1.20 -12.57 -14.21
N ASN A 15 0.25 -11.69 -13.84
CA ASN A 15 -1.02 -11.58 -14.53
C ASN A 15 -0.82 -10.93 -15.91
N ASP A 16 -1.56 -11.43 -16.90
CA ASP A 16 -1.41 -11.03 -18.31
C ASP A 16 -1.41 -9.51 -18.50
N GLY A 17 -0.33 -8.98 -19.09
CA GLY A 17 -0.20 -7.57 -19.48
C GLY A 17 0.30 -6.61 -18.39
N MET A 18 0.38 -7.05 -17.12
CA MET A 18 0.80 -6.18 -16.01
C MET A 18 2.28 -5.80 -16.09
N LEU A 19 3.15 -6.72 -16.50
CA LEU A 19 4.59 -6.43 -16.64
C LEU A 19 4.84 -5.43 -17.77
N GLU A 20 4.23 -5.65 -18.95
CA GLU A 20 4.34 -4.75 -20.10
C GLU A 20 3.82 -3.35 -19.77
N TRP A 21 2.70 -3.28 -19.07
CA TRP A 21 2.14 -2.03 -18.56
C TRP A 21 3.14 -1.32 -17.63
N ALA A 22 3.67 -2.00 -16.61
CA ALA A 22 4.58 -1.40 -15.65
C ALA A 22 5.90 -0.91 -16.30
N MET A 23 6.36 -1.61 -17.35
CA MET A 23 7.51 -1.20 -18.15
C MET A 23 7.22 -0.01 -19.07
N SER A 24 5.96 0.26 -19.40
CA SER A 24 5.56 1.37 -20.28
C SER A 24 5.39 2.72 -19.56
N ALA A 25 5.47 2.73 -18.22
CA ALA A 25 5.34 3.93 -17.40
C ALA A 25 6.41 4.99 -17.73
N GLN A 26 6.02 6.27 -17.69
CA GLN A 26 6.93 7.40 -17.94
C GLN A 26 8.09 7.43 -16.94
N PHE A 27 7.80 7.02 -15.70
CA PHE A 27 8.79 6.78 -14.67
C PHE A 27 8.61 5.37 -14.11
N SER A 28 9.69 4.58 -14.10
CA SER A 28 9.72 3.27 -13.47
C SER A 28 10.99 3.08 -12.64
N ARG A 29 10.85 2.43 -11.48
CA ARG A 29 11.98 2.07 -10.61
C ARG A 29 11.88 0.63 -10.17
N GLY A 30 12.93 -0.15 -10.46
CA GLY A 30 13.11 -1.49 -9.89
C GLY A 30 12.23 -2.60 -10.47
N ILE A 31 11.56 -2.35 -11.61
CA ILE A 31 10.80 -3.37 -12.35
C ILE A 31 11.72 -4.51 -12.77
N PRO A 32 11.38 -5.78 -12.44
CA PRO A 32 12.18 -6.93 -12.86
C PRO A 32 12.00 -7.23 -14.35
N ALA A 33 12.94 -7.95 -14.95
CA ALA A 33 12.85 -8.38 -16.35
C ALA A 33 11.77 -9.45 -16.59
N SER A 34 11.33 -10.12 -15.53
CA SER A 34 10.26 -11.12 -15.55
C SER A 34 9.46 -11.05 -14.24
N ALA A 35 8.20 -11.45 -14.26
CA ALA A 35 7.39 -11.53 -13.07
C ALA A 35 8.06 -12.43 -12.00
N PRO A 36 8.14 -11.99 -10.73
CA PRO A 36 8.63 -12.82 -9.64
C PRO A 36 7.72 -14.03 -9.40
N LEU A 37 8.24 -15.04 -8.70
CA LEU A 37 7.42 -16.15 -8.22
C LEU A 37 6.35 -15.65 -7.23
N PRO A 38 5.13 -16.22 -7.26
CA PRO A 38 4.09 -15.91 -6.29
C PRO A 38 4.54 -16.15 -4.85
N LEU A 39 4.16 -15.22 -3.97
CA LEU A 39 4.30 -15.36 -2.53
C LEU A 39 2.91 -15.38 -1.89
N PRO A 40 2.74 -15.98 -0.70
CA PRO A 40 1.49 -15.86 0.04
C PRO A 40 1.12 -14.38 0.26
N LEU A 41 -0.16 -14.05 0.02
CA LEU A 41 -0.68 -12.71 0.29
C LEU A 41 -0.71 -12.43 1.81
N PRO A 42 -0.43 -11.20 2.25
CA PRO A 42 -0.58 -10.82 3.64
C PRO A 42 -2.06 -10.81 4.04
N SER A 43 -2.34 -11.09 5.31
CA SER A 43 -3.68 -10.91 5.86
C SER A 43 -4.00 -9.42 6.09
N ALA A 44 -5.28 -9.07 6.26
CA ALA A 44 -5.68 -7.71 6.63
C ALA A 44 -5.03 -7.28 7.96
N ALA A 45 -4.89 -8.21 8.91
CA ALA A 45 -4.18 -7.98 10.17
C ALA A 45 -2.70 -7.62 9.95
N ASP A 46 -2.03 -8.34 9.05
CA ASP A 46 -0.63 -8.12 8.70
C ASP A 46 -0.41 -6.74 8.06
N VAL A 47 -1.27 -6.37 7.10
CA VAL A 47 -1.22 -5.05 6.44
C VAL A 47 -1.39 -3.92 7.46
N LEU A 48 -2.40 -4.03 8.33
CA LEU A 48 -2.66 -3.00 9.33
C LEU A 48 -1.58 -2.95 10.42
N ALA A 49 -0.98 -4.10 10.75
CA ALA A 49 0.18 -4.17 11.63
C ALA A 49 1.40 -3.48 11.02
N ALA A 50 1.68 -3.71 9.73
CA ALA A 50 2.77 -3.04 9.02
C ALA A 50 2.57 -1.52 9.01
N PHE A 51 1.36 -1.03 8.75
CA PHE A 51 1.06 0.40 8.75
C PHE A 51 1.27 1.03 10.13
N ARG A 52 0.80 0.37 11.20
CA ARG A 52 1.06 0.84 12.57
C ARG A 52 2.53 0.76 12.94
N GLY A 53 3.25 -0.27 12.51
CA GLY A 53 4.70 -0.41 12.69
C GLY A 53 5.46 0.76 12.05
N ALA A 54 5.00 1.20 10.89
CA ALA A 54 5.48 2.41 10.23
C ALA A 54 5.02 3.72 10.92
N GLY A 55 4.28 3.67 12.03
CA GLY A 55 3.71 4.86 12.68
C GLY A 55 2.64 5.57 11.84
N CYS A 56 2.09 4.88 10.84
CA CYS A 56 1.08 5.43 9.95
C CYS A 56 -0.32 5.36 10.57
N HIS A 57 -1.16 6.27 10.10
CA HIS A 57 -2.55 6.44 10.52
C HIS A 57 -3.37 6.95 9.33
N GLY A 58 -4.69 6.95 9.42
CA GLY A 58 -5.57 7.38 8.34
C GLY A 58 -7.03 7.00 8.59
N SER A 59 -7.88 7.21 7.59
CA SER A 59 -9.29 6.85 7.64
C SER A 59 -9.50 5.51 6.93
N ALA A 60 -9.91 4.47 7.67
CA ALA A 60 -10.27 3.20 7.07
C ALA A 60 -11.59 3.33 6.28
N TRP A 61 -11.56 2.99 5.00
CA TRP A 61 -12.71 2.94 4.08
C TRP A 61 -13.23 1.51 3.87
N PHE A 62 -12.96 0.65 4.85
CA PHE A 62 -13.45 -0.71 4.95
C PHE A 62 -13.95 -0.97 6.37
N LYS A 63 -14.76 -2.02 6.55
CA LYS A 63 -15.22 -2.47 7.88
C LYS A 63 -14.45 -3.72 8.28
N ILE A 64 -14.07 -3.83 9.55
CA ILE A 64 -13.53 -5.07 10.12
C ILE A 64 -14.65 -5.81 10.85
N HIS A 65 -14.69 -7.13 10.71
CA HIS A 65 -15.55 -8.00 11.49
C HIS A 65 -15.03 -8.13 12.94
N GLY A 66 -15.88 -7.77 13.90
CA GLY A 66 -15.55 -7.82 15.32
C GLY A 66 -14.85 -6.55 15.82
N ASP A 67 -14.45 -6.56 17.09
CA ASP A 67 -13.95 -5.36 17.79
C ASP A 67 -12.50 -5.49 18.27
N ASP A 68 -11.62 -6.08 17.46
CA ASP A 68 -10.20 -6.20 17.82
C ASP A 68 -9.45 -4.88 17.55
N PRO A 69 -8.92 -4.19 18.57
CA PRO A 69 -8.18 -2.94 18.37
C PRO A 69 -6.93 -3.11 17.50
N ARG A 70 -6.36 -4.33 17.42
CA ARG A 70 -5.21 -4.65 16.56
C ARG A 70 -5.59 -4.72 15.08
N LEU A 71 -6.87 -4.69 14.76
CA LEU A 71 -7.37 -4.60 13.39
C LEU A 71 -7.85 -3.18 13.06
N ARG A 72 -7.55 -2.19 13.89
CA ARG A 72 -7.87 -0.79 13.60
C ARG A 72 -6.65 -0.08 13.02
N LEU A 73 -6.88 0.74 12.00
CA LEU A 73 -5.94 1.79 11.61
C LEU A 73 -6.18 2.99 12.55
N PRO A 74 -5.15 3.54 13.21
CA PRO A 74 -5.32 4.74 14.02
C PRO A 74 -5.86 5.89 13.15
N GLU A 75 -6.81 6.66 13.66
CA GLU A 75 -7.36 7.80 12.92
C GLU A 75 -6.44 9.04 12.99
N CYS A 76 -6.39 9.80 11.91
CA CYS A 76 -5.76 11.11 11.93
C CYS A 76 -6.65 12.12 12.66
N ARG A 77 -6.15 12.77 13.71
CA ARG A 77 -6.92 13.77 14.46
C ARG A 77 -7.08 15.09 13.71
N ASP A 78 -6.12 15.44 12.87
CA ASP A 78 -6.11 16.67 12.08
C ASP A 78 -5.38 16.41 10.74
N PRO A 79 -6.08 15.86 9.74
CA PRO A 79 -5.50 15.55 8.43
C PRO A 79 -4.84 16.77 7.76
N ASP A 80 -5.43 17.96 7.93
CA ASP A 80 -5.00 19.18 7.23
C ASP A 80 -3.64 19.71 7.73
N SER A 81 -3.29 19.44 8.99
CA SER A 81 -2.01 19.87 9.58
C SER A 81 -1.03 18.73 9.83
N CYS A 82 -1.44 17.48 9.66
CA CYS A 82 -0.64 16.29 9.97
C CYS A 82 0.77 16.31 9.35
N TYR A 83 0.87 16.66 8.06
CA TYR A 83 2.16 16.73 7.38
C TYR A 83 3.11 17.77 7.98
N ARG A 84 2.59 18.88 8.55
CA ARG A 84 3.39 19.97 9.11
C ARG A 84 4.14 19.58 10.37
N VAL A 85 3.62 18.58 11.09
CA VAL A 85 4.25 18.03 12.30
C VAL A 85 5.01 16.73 12.02
N GLY A 86 5.21 16.38 10.74
CA GLY A 86 5.89 15.16 10.33
C GLY A 86 5.05 13.89 10.53
N GLY A 87 3.73 14.02 10.63
CA GLY A 87 2.84 12.88 10.74
C GLY A 87 2.75 12.07 9.45
N ARG A 88 2.36 10.80 9.59
CA ARG A 88 2.31 9.80 8.52
C ARG A 88 0.86 9.42 8.19
N ASP A 89 0.11 10.41 7.72
CA ASP A 89 -1.28 10.21 7.29
C ASP A 89 -1.33 9.52 5.92
N LEU A 90 -2.01 8.38 5.87
CA LEU A 90 -2.26 7.59 4.67
C LEU A 90 -3.53 8.05 3.93
N GLY A 91 -4.25 9.05 4.46
CA GLY A 91 -5.50 9.52 3.89
C GLY A 91 -6.60 8.48 4.07
N GLU A 92 -7.43 8.31 3.04
CA GLU A 92 -8.47 7.28 2.99
C GLU A 92 -7.83 5.95 2.52
N VAL A 93 -7.95 4.89 3.31
CA VAL A 93 -7.31 3.59 3.05
C VAL A 93 -8.36 2.52 2.79
N ASP A 94 -8.26 1.85 1.65
CA ASP A 94 -9.11 0.70 1.30
C ASP A 94 -8.29 -0.57 1.05
N LEU A 95 -8.84 -1.73 1.41
CA LEU A 95 -8.20 -3.03 1.29
C LEU A 95 -8.97 -3.91 0.29
N ALA A 96 -8.35 -4.22 -0.84
CA ALA A 96 -8.89 -5.17 -1.79
C ALA A 96 -8.56 -6.60 -1.31
N THR A 97 -9.57 -7.34 -0.82
CA THR A 97 -9.39 -8.72 -0.35
C THR A 97 -9.83 -9.75 -1.39
N VAL A 98 -9.18 -10.91 -1.37
CA VAL A 98 -9.50 -12.00 -2.31
C VAL A 98 -10.92 -12.53 -2.05
N GLY A 99 -11.73 -12.57 -3.10
CA GLY A 99 -13.09 -13.12 -3.05
C GLY A 99 -14.16 -12.16 -2.54
N GLN A 100 -13.79 -10.94 -2.14
CA GLN A 100 -14.75 -9.90 -1.78
C GLN A 100 -15.16 -9.09 -3.01
N VAL A 101 -16.47 -8.93 -3.18
CA VAL A 101 -17.07 -8.20 -4.32
C VAL A 101 -17.79 -6.93 -3.85
N ASP A 102 -18.10 -6.84 -2.55
CA ASP A 102 -18.83 -5.74 -1.94
C ASP A 102 -18.00 -5.14 -0.80
N SER A 103 -17.58 -3.89 -0.98
CA SER A 103 -16.76 -3.14 -0.01
C SER A 103 -17.52 -2.82 1.28
N GLU A 104 -18.86 -2.92 1.30
CA GLU A 104 -19.66 -2.71 2.50
C GLU A 104 -19.62 -3.92 3.46
N GLN A 105 -19.20 -5.09 2.98
CA GLN A 105 -19.08 -6.28 3.81
C GLN A 105 -17.85 -6.18 4.74
N PRO A 106 -18.02 -6.40 6.05
CA PRO A 106 -16.88 -6.45 6.96
C PRO A 106 -15.92 -7.58 6.61
N ILE A 107 -14.62 -7.25 6.56
CA ILE A 107 -13.56 -8.24 6.35
C ILE A 107 -13.07 -8.80 7.68
N THR A 108 -12.65 -10.05 7.68
CA THR A 108 -11.97 -10.66 8.81
C THR A 108 -10.49 -10.29 8.83
N GLY A 109 -9.85 -10.36 9.99
CA GLY A 109 -8.42 -10.05 10.11
C GLY A 109 -7.52 -11.01 9.32
N ASP A 110 -7.96 -12.24 9.07
CA ASP A 110 -7.26 -13.26 8.29
C ASP A 110 -7.55 -13.19 6.79
N ALA A 111 -8.41 -12.28 6.33
CA ALA A 111 -8.69 -12.09 4.90
C ALA A 111 -7.42 -11.72 4.15
N ALA A 112 -7.13 -12.45 3.06
CA ALA A 112 -5.97 -12.20 2.21
C ALA A 112 -6.14 -10.92 1.40
N VAL A 113 -5.17 -10.01 1.48
CA VAL A 113 -5.18 -8.70 0.80
C VAL A 113 -4.39 -8.79 -0.50
N ALA A 114 -5.07 -8.56 -1.63
CA ALA A 114 -4.48 -8.52 -2.97
C ALA A 114 -3.98 -7.12 -3.37
N GLY A 115 -4.49 -6.07 -2.72
CA GLY A 115 -4.04 -4.71 -2.95
C GLY A 115 -4.54 -3.73 -1.91
N VAL A 116 -3.90 -2.57 -1.86
CA VAL A 116 -4.27 -1.45 -0.99
C VAL A 116 -4.36 -0.19 -1.82
N SER A 117 -5.41 0.61 -1.61
CA SER A 117 -5.51 1.93 -2.21
C SER A 117 -5.52 3.02 -1.14
N PHE A 118 -4.92 4.15 -1.48
CA PHE A 118 -4.77 5.32 -0.62
C PHE A 118 -5.27 6.53 -1.38
N ARG A 119 -6.28 7.22 -0.87
CA ARG A 119 -6.76 8.47 -1.48
C ARG A 119 -6.33 9.67 -0.65
N LYS A 120 -5.66 10.61 -1.34
CA LYS A 120 -4.99 11.79 -0.78
C LYS A 120 -4.01 11.47 0.37
N PRO A 121 -3.12 10.47 0.23
CA PRO A 121 -2.12 10.21 1.25
C PRO A 121 -1.10 11.33 1.36
N ILE A 122 -0.31 11.35 2.43
CA ILE A 122 1.02 11.97 2.40
C ILE A 122 1.97 10.96 1.73
N GLY A 123 2.65 11.36 0.64
CA GLY A 123 3.50 10.46 -0.15
C GLY A 123 4.56 9.71 0.67
N VAL A 124 5.26 10.41 1.57
CA VAL A 124 6.26 9.79 2.46
C VAL A 124 5.66 8.84 3.51
N ALA A 125 4.36 8.98 3.85
CA ALA A 125 3.67 8.02 4.71
C ALA A 125 3.45 6.69 3.99
N VAL A 126 3.07 6.74 2.71
CA VAL A 126 2.93 5.55 1.86
C VAL A 126 4.28 4.89 1.66
N LEU A 127 5.37 5.66 1.44
CA LEU A 127 6.73 5.12 1.37
C LEU A 127 7.11 4.34 2.64
N ALA A 128 6.82 4.89 3.82
CA ALA A 128 7.08 4.21 5.09
C ALA A 128 6.24 2.92 5.24
N ALA A 129 4.94 3.00 4.95
CA ALA A 129 4.03 1.87 5.02
C ALA A 129 4.43 0.72 4.07
N VAL A 130 4.81 1.04 2.83
CA VAL A 130 5.19 0.03 1.85
C VAL A 130 6.54 -0.62 2.15
N CYS A 131 7.49 0.08 2.80
CA CYS A 131 8.74 -0.53 3.24
C CYS A 131 8.50 -1.61 4.32
N GLU A 132 7.65 -1.31 5.32
CA GLU A 132 7.24 -2.29 6.34
C GLU A 132 6.48 -3.46 5.71
N LEU A 133 5.55 -3.18 4.79
CA LEU A 133 4.81 -4.22 4.09
C LEU A 133 5.74 -5.08 3.22
N ALA A 134 6.74 -4.49 2.57
CA ALA A 134 7.68 -5.22 1.76
C ALA A 134 8.57 -6.17 2.57
N ALA A 135 8.97 -5.76 3.78
CA ALA A 135 9.69 -6.61 4.71
C ALA A 135 8.87 -7.85 5.15
N LEU A 136 7.54 -7.70 5.22
CA LEU A 136 6.61 -8.74 5.66
C LEU A 136 6.15 -9.68 4.53
N ALA A 137 5.77 -9.11 3.39
CA ALA A 137 5.03 -9.80 2.32
C ALA A 137 5.79 -9.91 1.00
N GLY A 138 7.08 -9.55 0.98
CA GLY A 138 7.89 -9.53 -0.23
C GLY A 138 7.75 -8.22 -1.02
N SER A 139 8.40 -8.11 -2.16
CA SER A 139 8.44 -6.86 -2.94
C SER A 139 7.04 -6.36 -3.30
N GLN A 140 6.84 -5.05 -3.22
CA GLN A 140 5.59 -4.36 -3.50
C GLN A 140 5.74 -3.44 -4.71
N LEU A 141 4.71 -3.35 -5.52
CA LEU A 141 4.60 -2.41 -6.64
C LEU A 141 3.69 -1.25 -6.22
N VAL A 142 4.18 -0.02 -6.34
CA VAL A 142 3.40 1.20 -6.08
C VAL A 142 3.18 1.96 -7.38
N PHE A 143 1.97 2.46 -7.59
CA PHE A 143 1.62 3.27 -8.75
C PHE A 143 0.51 4.28 -8.41
N ASP A 144 0.34 5.30 -9.23
CA ASP A 144 -0.74 6.28 -9.09
C ASP A 144 -1.91 6.01 -10.04
N ASP A 145 -3.00 6.78 -9.89
CA ASP A 145 -4.21 6.67 -10.72
C ASP A 145 -3.95 6.84 -12.22
N SER A 146 -2.90 7.57 -12.61
CA SER A 146 -2.54 7.78 -14.01
C SER A 146 -1.72 6.64 -14.59
N ALA A 147 -1.17 5.78 -13.73
CA ALA A 147 -0.21 4.75 -14.08
C ALA A 147 1.09 5.27 -14.74
N ASP A 148 1.34 6.58 -14.73
CA ASP A 148 2.54 7.17 -15.35
C ASP A 148 3.80 6.95 -14.52
N ARG A 149 3.64 6.68 -13.21
CA ARG A 149 4.72 6.47 -12.25
C ARG A 149 4.56 5.12 -11.58
N VAL A 150 5.61 4.30 -11.64
CA VAL A 150 5.64 2.97 -11.01
C VAL A 150 6.93 2.81 -10.21
N PHE A 151 6.81 2.31 -8.98
CA PHE A 151 7.93 2.16 -8.07
C PHE A 151 7.86 0.82 -7.35
N VAL A 152 8.89 -0.01 -7.51
CA VAL A 152 9.03 -1.26 -6.74
C VAL A 152 9.74 -0.96 -5.44
N VAL A 153 9.21 -1.43 -4.32
CA VAL A 153 9.89 -1.46 -3.02
C VAL A 153 10.22 -2.90 -2.67
N ARG A 154 11.50 -3.17 -2.37
CA ARG A 154 12.00 -4.52 -2.06
C ARG A 154 12.13 -4.73 -0.55
N PRO A 155 12.08 -6.00 -0.09
CA PRO A 155 12.36 -6.31 1.31
C PRO A 155 13.71 -5.74 1.76
N GLY A 156 13.72 -5.10 2.94
CA GLY A 156 14.92 -4.53 3.55
C GLY A 156 15.26 -3.08 3.13
N GLU A 157 14.64 -2.55 2.08
CA GLU A 157 14.81 -1.14 1.71
C GLU A 157 14.20 -0.22 2.77
N GLN A 158 14.88 0.90 3.06
CA GLN A 158 14.45 1.84 4.08
C GLN A 158 13.94 3.14 3.46
N PRO A 159 12.93 3.80 4.06
CA PRO A 159 12.39 5.06 3.53
C PRO A 159 13.46 6.15 3.33
N ALA A 160 14.45 6.23 4.22
CA ALA A 160 15.53 7.22 4.14
C ALA A 160 16.40 7.06 2.88
N ASP A 161 16.56 5.84 2.38
CA ASP A 161 17.36 5.54 1.18
C ASP A 161 16.56 5.77 -0.11
N LEU A 162 15.24 5.65 -0.02
CA LEU A 162 14.32 5.72 -1.16
C LEU A 162 13.75 7.12 -1.39
N VAL A 163 13.68 7.97 -0.36
CA VAL A 163 12.99 9.28 -0.43
C VAL A 163 13.49 10.18 -1.58
N GLY A 164 14.79 10.11 -1.91
CA GLY A 164 15.37 10.90 -3.01
C GLY A 164 14.96 10.44 -4.42
N GLN A 165 14.42 9.22 -4.55
CA GLN A 165 13.93 8.65 -5.80
C GLN A 165 12.39 8.57 -5.83
N TRP A 166 11.74 8.83 -4.69
CA TRP A 166 10.31 8.66 -4.51
C TRP A 166 9.55 9.74 -5.27
N PRO A 167 8.65 9.38 -6.22
CA PRO A 167 8.14 10.35 -7.17
C PRO A 167 6.85 11.06 -6.72
N TRP A 168 6.42 10.88 -5.45
CA TRP A 168 5.18 11.43 -4.86
C TRP A 168 5.41 12.08 -3.49
#